data_AF-A0AAJ0LED6-F1
#
_entry.id   AF-A0AAJ0LED6-F1
#
_cell.length_a   1.000
_cell.length_b   1.000
_cell.length_c   1.000
_cell.angle_alpha   90.00
_cell.angle_beta   90.00
_cell.angle_gamma   90.00
#
_symmetry.space_group_name_H-M   'P 1'
#
loop_
_entity.id
_entity.type
_entity.pdbx_description
1 polymer ?
#
loop_
_entity_poly.entity_id
_entity_poly.type
_entity_poly.pdbx_seq_one_letter_code
_entity_poly.pdbx_strand_id
1 'polypeptide(L)'
;MQPVKDQLLSDTNHGALINTFSPLVLTLVFFVGAMLTQLTLYRYGETLAHSGLKQRMLVVAGVVVAQALLIDIFANLFGLTIAQPFAFFVLSMMTSAVFTLACLALDKLFGTMGILMAFGLLFLQLIITGGLFPNDMLSGFYRGVAIFLPGTYTISGFEQVVNGNGSQLWLVLIVLVIFCAVFFAGLFGGELKQKLTQTPNSQA
;
A
#
# COMPACT_ATOMS: atom_id res chain seq x y z
N MET A 1 -24.18 31.06 -30.59
CA MET A 1 -23.94 31.16 -29.13
C MET A 1 -23.80 29.75 -28.55
N GLN A 2 -22.61 29.13 -28.56
CA GLN A 2 -22.38 27.85 -27.86
C GLN A 2 -21.01 27.66 -27.15
N PRO A 3 -20.16 28.67 -26.83
CA PRO A 3 -18.90 28.36 -26.14
C PRO A 3 -19.03 28.07 -24.62
N VAL A 4 -20.21 28.23 -24.01
CA VAL A 4 -20.37 28.08 -22.54
C VAL A 4 -20.62 26.62 -22.11
N LYS A 5 -21.20 25.78 -22.99
CA LYS A 5 -21.46 24.38 -22.65
C LYS A 5 -20.18 23.53 -22.64
N ASP A 6 -19.22 23.85 -23.50
CA ASP A 6 -17.94 23.13 -23.53
C ASP A 6 -17.07 23.43 -22.31
N GLN A 7 -17.14 24.64 -21.73
CA GLN A 7 -16.41 24.97 -20.50
C GLN A 7 -17.03 24.33 -19.25
N LEU A 8 -18.37 24.22 -19.18
CA LEU A 8 -19.03 23.51 -18.08
C LEU A 8 -18.82 21.99 -18.15
N LEU A 9 -18.67 21.44 -19.37
CA LEU A 9 -18.25 20.06 -19.57
C LEU A 9 -16.75 19.88 -19.31
N SER A 10 -15.87 20.83 -19.64
CA SER A 10 -14.44 20.65 -19.37
C SER A 10 -14.11 20.68 -17.87
N ASP A 11 -14.71 21.58 -17.08
CA ASP A 11 -14.44 21.65 -15.63
C ASP A 11 -15.01 20.45 -14.85
N THR A 12 -16.18 19.95 -15.24
CA THR A 12 -16.77 18.75 -14.62
C THR A 12 -16.08 17.46 -15.08
N ASN A 13 -15.62 17.38 -16.33
CA ASN A 13 -14.91 16.21 -16.83
C ASN A 13 -13.47 16.13 -16.31
N HIS A 14 -12.72 17.23 -16.17
CA HIS A 14 -11.35 17.14 -15.62
C HIS A 14 -11.34 16.61 -14.18
N GLY A 15 -12.20 17.14 -13.31
CA GLY A 15 -12.36 16.63 -11.94
C GLY A 15 -12.84 15.17 -11.90
N ALA A 16 -13.81 14.81 -12.75
CA ALA A 16 -14.33 13.44 -12.80
C ALA A 16 -13.32 12.41 -13.32
N LEU A 17 -12.49 12.78 -14.31
CA LEU A 17 -11.42 11.91 -14.82
C LEU A 17 -10.33 11.71 -13.77
N ILE A 18 -9.93 12.78 -13.09
CA ILE A 18 -8.96 12.69 -12.00
C ILE A 18 -9.49 11.78 -10.89
N ASN A 19 -10.77 11.90 -10.52
CA ASN A 19 -11.40 11.04 -9.50
C ASN A 19 -11.47 9.57 -9.93
N THR A 20 -11.71 9.32 -11.23
CA THR A 20 -11.82 7.97 -11.80
C THR A 20 -10.48 7.23 -11.80
N PHE A 21 -9.39 7.92 -12.14
CA PHE A 21 -8.05 7.31 -12.17
C PHE A 21 -7.28 7.43 -10.85
N SER A 22 -7.71 8.31 -9.95
CA SER A 22 -7.04 8.57 -8.67
C SER A 22 -6.77 7.31 -7.85
N PRO A 23 -7.73 6.38 -7.63
CA PRO A 23 -7.46 5.17 -6.86
C PRO A 23 -6.27 4.35 -7.38
N LEU A 24 -6.17 4.22 -8.71
CA LEU A 24 -5.07 3.49 -9.35
C LEU A 24 -3.74 4.23 -9.17
N VAL A 25 -3.73 5.54 -9.43
CA VAL A 25 -2.52 6.37 -9.31
C VAL A 25 -2.05 6.43 -7.86
N LEU A 26 -2.95 6.58 -6.89
CA LEU A 26 -2.61 6.58 -5.46
C LEU A 26 -1.96 5.26 -5.05
N THR A 27 -2.57 4.12 -5.42
CA THR A 27 -1.97 2.80 -5.15
C THR A 27 -0.58 2.67 -5.79
N LEU A 28 -0.39 3.16 -7.01
CA LEU A 28 0.91 3.15 -7.69
C LEU A 28 1.95 3.98 -6.94
N VAL A 29 1.60 5.21 -6.55
CA VAL A 29 2.52 6.12 -5.83
C VAL A 29 2.91 5.54 -4.48
N PHE A 30 1.95 4.99 -3.72
CA PHE A 30 2.23 4.29 -2.46
C PHE A 30 3.18 3.12 -2.65
N PHE A 31 2.98 2.36 -3.72
CA PHE A 31 3.86 1.27 -4.04
C PHE A 31 5.29 1.75 -4.36
N VAL A 32 5.43 2.73 -5.25
CA VAL A 32 6.75 3.26 -5.62
C VAL A 32 7.48 3.79 -4.38
N GLY A 33 6.76 4.43 -3.45
CA GLY A 33 7.30 4.84 -2.15
C GLY A 33 7.83 3.66 -1.33
N ALA A 34 7.08 2.56 -1.25
CA ALA A 34 7.50 1.33 -0.57
C ALA A 34 8.75 0.70 -1.23
N MET A 35 8.83 0.67 -2.55
CA MET A 35 10.02 0.20 -3.29
C MET A 35 11.26 1.03 -3.00
N LEU A 36 11.13 2.35 -3.07
CA LEU A 36 12.25 3.25 -2.75
C LEU A 36 12.72 3.06 -1.32
N THR A 37 11.79 2.81 -0.39
CA THR A 37 12.10 2.51 1.01
C THR A 37 12.83 1.19 1.15
N GLN A 38 12.39 0.14 0.44
CA GLN A 38 13.10 -1.14 0.40
C GLN A 38 14.52 -0.98 -0.16
N LEU A 39 14.69 -0.30 -1.29
CA LEU A 39 16.01 -0.04 -1.90
C LEU A 39 16.92 0.75 -0.95
N THR A 40 16.35 1.73 -0.25
CA THR A 40 17.07 2.51 0.75
C THR A 40 17.52 1.61 1.90
N LEU A 41 16.60 0.84 2.50
CA LEU A 41 16.93 -0.09 3.59
C LEU A 41 17.92 -1.18 3.18
N TYR A 42 17.86 -1.67 1.95
CA TYR A 42 18.85 -2.60 1.40
C TYR A 42 20.24 -1.95 1.31
N ARG A 43 20.34 -0.72 0.80
CA ARG A 43 21.62 0.02 0.70
C ARG A 43 22.19 0.43 2.06
N TYR A 44 21.34 0.81 3.00
CA TYR A 44 21.73 1.18 4.37
C TYR A 44 21.76 -0.02 5.33
N GLY A 45 21.55 -1.24 4.83
CA GLY A 45 21.40 -2.47 5.60
C GLY A 45 22.63 -2.81 6.44
N GLU A 46 23.84 -2.51 5.95
CA GLU A 46 25.09 -2.74 6.70
C GLU A 46 25.21 -1.83 7.93
N THR A 47 24.74 -0.59 7.84
CA THR A 47 24.73 0.37 8.96
C THR A 47 23.63 0.03 9.97
N LEU A 48 22.48 -0.47 9.50
CA LEU A 48 21.37 -0.93 10.34
C LEU A 48 21.55 -2.38 10.86
N ALA A 49 22.56 -3.14 10.41
CA ALA A 49 22.86 -4.49 10.90
C ALA A 49 23.40 -4.52 12.33
N HIS A 50 24.03 -3.43 12.76
CA HIS A 50 24.52 -3.25 14.14
C HIS A 50 23.45 -2.65 15.08
N SER A 51 22.27 -2.35 14.55
CA SER A 51 21.18 -1.66 15.21
C SER A 51 20.10 -2.65 15.65
N GLY A 52 19.66 -2.56 16.90
CA GLY A 52 18.66 -3.49 17.45
C GLY A 52 17.32 -3.42 16.71
N LEU A 53 16.57 -4.52 16.73
CA LEU A 53 15.24 -4.67 16.09
C LEU A 53 14.29 -3.48 16.32
N LYS A 54 14.34 -2.85 17.50
CA LYS A 54 13.54 -1.66 17.84
C LYS A 54 13.86 -0.44 16.96
N GLN A 55 15.12 -0.19 16.65
CA GLN A 55 15.54 0.95 15.82
C GLN A 55 15.15 0.72 14.36
N ARG A 56 15.29 -0.51 13.85
CA ARG A 56 14.79 -0.90 12.52
C ARG A 56 13.29 -0.67 12.39
N MET A 57 12.50 -1.13 13.37
CA MET A 57 11.05 -0.89 13.40
C MET A 57 10.69 0.59 13.44
N LEU A 58 11.42 1.39 14.21
CA LEU A 58 11.17 2.83 14.32
C LEU A 58 11.45 3.57 13.00
N VAL A 59 12.51 3.19 12.29
CA VAL A 59 12.80 3.73 10.95
C VAL A 59 11.70 3.34 9.96
N VAL A 60 11.30 2.07 9.92
CA VAL A 60 10.21 1.61 9.02
C VAL A 60 8.91 2.33 9.33
N ALA A 61 8.53 2.42 10.60
CA ALA A 61 7.31 3.12 11.02
C ALA A 61 7.35 4.61 10.67
N GLY A 62 8.49 5.27 10.88
CA GLY A 62 8.69 6.67 10.51
C GLY A 62 8.54 6.92 9.01
N VAL A 63 9.09 6.03 8.18
CA VAL A 63 8.96 6.13 6.72
C VAL A 63 7.53 5.87 6.26
N VAL A 64 6.83 4.90 6.84
CA VAL A 64 5.42 4.62 6.53
C VAL A 64 4.53 5.84 6.82
N VAL A 65 4.73 6.47 7.99
CA VAL A 65 4.00 7.69 8.36
C VAL A 65 4.33 8.83 7.41
N ALA A 66 5.61 9.02 7.09
CA ALA A 66 6.05 10.07 6.18
C ALA A 66 5.48 9.90 4.76
N GLN A 67 5.46 8.67 4.22
CA GLN A 67 4.87 8.38 2.92
C GLN A 67 3.38 8.71 2.88
N ALA A 68 2.63 8.27 3.90
CA ALA A 68 1.20 8.53 4.00
C ALA A 68 0.91 10.04 4.06
N LEU A 69 1.63 10.78 4.91
CA LEU A 69 1.48 12.22 5.02
C LEU A 69 1.82 12.96 3.72
N LEU A 70 2.92 12.58 3.05
CA LEU A 70 3.29 13.19 1.77
C LEU A 70 2.17 13.00 0.75
N ILE A 71 1.67 11.78 0.60
CA ILE A 71 0.63 11.48 -0.40
C ILE A 71 -0.68 12.18 -0.06
N ASP A 72 -1.05 12.26 1.21
CA ASP A 72 -2.23 13.03 1.65
C ASP A 72 -2.10 14.52 1.35
N ILE A 73 -0.93 15.12 1.55
CA ILE A 73 -0.66 16.53 1.21
C ILE A 73 -0.77 16.73 -0.31
N PHE A 74 -0.15 15.86 -1.11
CA PHE A 74 -0.24 15.94 -2.56
C PHE A 74 -1.68 15.74 -3.04
N ALA A 75 -2.42 14.79 -2.48
CA ALA A 75 -3.81 14.53 -2.83
C ALA A 75 -4.70 15.78 -2.61
N ASN A 76 -4.49 16.50 -1.51
CA ASN A 76 -5.18 17.77 -1.25
C ASN A 76 -4.72 18.88 -2.22
N LEU A 77 -3.42 18.95 -2.54
CA LEU A 77 -2.88 19.96 -3.46
C LEU A 77 -3.37 19.79 -4.91
N PHE A 78 -3.57 18.55 -5.36
CA PHE A 78 -4.12 18.22 -6.68
C PHE A 78 -5.65 18.38 -6.77
N GLY A 79 -6.32 18.80 -5.69
CA GLY A 79 -7.75 19.07 -5.69
C GLY A 79 -8.63 17.82 -5.79
N LEU A 80 -8.16 16.68 -5.26
CA LEU A 80 -8.97 15.46 -5.22
C LEU A 80 -10.24 15.68 -4.38
N THR A 81 -11.39 15.31 -4.94
CA THR A 81 -12.66 15.29 -4.20
C THR A 81 -12.69 14.09 -3.25
N ILE A 82 -12.23 14.31 -2.03
CA ILE A 82 -12.21 13.26 -1.00
C ILE A 82 -13.54 13.30 -0.24
N ALA A 83 -14.39 12.31 -0.46
CA ALA A 83 -15.70 12.23 0.20
C ALA A 83 -15.59 12.03 1.71
N GLN A 84 -14.53 11.34 2.17
CA GLN A 84 -14.26 11.06 3.59
C GLN A 84 -12.77 11.28 3.92
N PRO A 85 -12.35 12.50 4.29
CA PRO A 85 -10.93 12.83 4.52
C PRO A 85 -10.26 12.01 5.61
N PHE A 86 -10.98 11.70 6.69
CA PHE A 86 -10.45 10.88 7.78
C PHE A 86 -10.21 9.43 7.37
N ALA A 87 -11.16 8.84 6.62
CA ALA A 87 -11.03 7.50 6.08
C ALA A 87 -9.86 7.39 5.08
N PHE A 88 -9.65 8.45 4.29
CA PHE A 88 -8.53 8.53 3.35
C PHE A 88 -7.19 8.42 4.08
N PHE A 89 -6.96 9.23 5.11
CA PHE A 89 -5.72 9.20 5.89
C PHE A 89 -5.45 7.83 6.53
N VAL A 90 -6.47 7.21 7.11
CA VAL A 90 -6.33 5.87 7.72
C VAL A 90 -5.98 4.82 6.66
N LEU A 91 -6.68 4.86 5.52
CA LEU A 91 -6.44 3.94 4.41
C LEU A 91 -5.06 4.15 3.80
N SER A 92 -4.61 5.39 3.68
CA SER A 92 -3.32 5.77 3.10
C SER A 92 -2.17 5.28 3.99
N MET A 93 -2.30 5.44 5.31
CA MET A 93 -1.39 4.89 6.31
C MET A 93 -1.31 3.36 6.27
N MET A 94 -2.47 2.69 6.21
CA MET A 94 -2.52 1.22 6.11
C MET A 94 -1.91 0.73 4.79
N THR A 95 -2.19 1.40 3.68
CA THR A 95 -1.67 1.04 2.36
C THR A 95 -0.15 1.14 2.31
N SER A 96 0.42 2.23 2.81
CA SER A 96 1.88 2.39 2.93
C SER A 96 2.51 1.30 3.80
N ALA A 97 1.87 0.98 4.94
CA ALA A 97 2.35 -0.07 5.84
C ALA A 97 2.36 -1.45 5.16
N VAL A 98 1.24 -1.84 4.53
CA VAL A 98 1.10 -3.14 3.86
C VAL A 98 2.13 -3.29 2.75
N PHE A 99 2.28 -2.29 1.87
CA PHE A 99 3.23 -2.38 0.76
C PHE A 99 4.67 -2.38 1.25
N THR A 100 5.03 -1.54 2.21
CA THR A 100 6.39 -1.51 2.77
C THR A 100 6.73 -2.85 3.44
N LEU A 101 5.80 -3.42 4.22
CA LEU A 101 5.99 -4.72 4.86
C LEU A 101 6.04 -5.88 3.85
N ALA A 102 5.20 -5.87 2.81
CA ALA A 102 5.21 -6.88 1.76
C ALA A 102 6.56 -6.89 1.02
N CYS A 103 7.03 -5.71 0.63
CA CYS A 103 8.32 -5.48 -0.01
C CYS A 103 9.49 -6.01 0.84
N LEU A 104 9.52 -5.63 2.12
CA LEU A 104 10.52 -6.10 3.09
C LEU A 104 10.44 -7.61 3.38
N ALA A 105 9.24 -8.18 3.43
CA ALA A 105 9.06 -9.61 3.64
C ALA A 105 9.62 -10.42 2.46
N LEU A 106 9.38 -9.97 1.22
CA LEU A 106 9.95 -10.59 0.03
C LEU A 106 11.47 -10.45 -0.03
N ASP A 107 12.01 -9.29 0.35
CA ASP A 107 13.46 -9.07 0.49
C ASP A 107 14.09 -10.08 1.46
N LYS A 108 13.45 -10.30 2.61
CA LYS A 108 13.93 -11.25 3.61
C LYS A 108 13.86 -12.71 3.14
N LEU A 109 12.80 -13.07 2.40
CA LEU A 109 12.58 -14.44 1.93
C LEU A 109 13.53 -14.83 0.78
N PHE A 110 13.79 -13.91 -0.15
CA PHE A 110 14.54 -14.19 -1.38
C PHE A 110 15.91 -13.50 -1.45
N GLY A 111 16.28 -12.71 -0.44
CA GLY A 111 17.53 -11.95 -0.40
C GLY A 111 17.58 -10.88 -1.51
N THR A 112 18.75 -10.70 -2.13
CA THR A 112 18.98 -9.72 -3.22
C THR A 112 18.00 -9.86 -4.39
N MET A 113 17.45 -11.05 -4.62
CA MET A 113 16.45 -11.29 -5.68
C MET A 113 15.04 -10.82 -5.30
N GLY A 114 14.79 -10.58 -4.01
CA GLY A 114 13.49 -10.14 -3.49
C GLY A 114 13.05 -8.78 -4.03
N ILE A 115 13.97 -7.86 -4.33
CA ILE A 115 13.68 -6.56 -4.94
C ILE A 115 13.04 -6.75 -6.32
N LEU A 116 13.65 -7.59 -7.16
CA LEU A 116 13.14 -7.88 -8.52
C LEU A 116 11.80 -8.61 -8.46
N MET A 117 11.64 -9.52 -7.51
CA MET A 117 10.40 -10.27 -7.34
C MET A 117 9.25 -9.38 -6.83
N ALA A 118 9.53 -8.47 -5.90
CA ALA A 118 8.57 -7.49 -5.43
C ALA A 118 8.14 -6.53 -6.55
N PHE A 119 9.07 -6.10 -7.40
CA PHE A 119 8.75 -5.34 -8.62
C PHE A 119 7.84 -6.13 -9.57
N GLY A 120 8.16 -7.40 -9.85
CA GLY A 120 7.37 -8.26 -10.73
C GLY A 120 5.95 -8.53 -10.20
N LEU A 121 5.82 -8.83 -8.90
CA LEU A 121 4.52 -9.00 -8.24
C LEU A 121 3.66 -7.73 -8.35
N LEU A 122 4.30 -6.58 -8.37
CA LEU A 122 3.63 -5.30 -8.40
C LEU A 122 3.18 -4.87 -9.79
N PHE A 123 3.95 -5.20 -10.83
CA PHE A 123 3.44 -5.15 -12.20
C PHE A 123 2.27 -6.12 -12.38
N LEU A 124 2.35 -7.30 -11.78
CA LEU A 124 1.28 -8.29 -11.85
C LEU A 124 -0.03 -7.79 -11.23
N GLN A 125 -0.01 -7.17 -10.04
CA GLN A 125 -1.26 -6.59 -9.49
C GLN A 125 -1.83 -5.47 -10.36
N LEU A 126 -1.01 -4.67 -11.05
CA LEU A 126 -1.53 -3.62 -11.93
C LEU A 126 -2.23 -4.23 -13.15
N ILE A 127 -1.70 -5.31 -13.71
CA ILE A 127 -2.32 -6.00 -14.84
C ILE A 127 -3.61 -6.70 -14.41
N ILE A 128 -3.61 -7.35 -13.24
CA ILE A 128 -4.76 -8.10 -12.74
C ILE A 128 -5.85 -7.16 -12.22
N THR A 129 -5.47 -6.05 -11.58
CA THR A 129 -6.37 -5.27 -10.75
C THR A 129 -6.58 -3.84 -11.22
N GLY A 130 -5.78 -3.36 -12.16
CA GLY A 130 -5.77 -1.96 -12.57
C GLY A 130 -7.05 -1.58 -13.31
N GLY A 131 -8.15 -1.36 -12.58
CA GLY A 131 -9.31 -0.49 -12.82
C GLY A 131 -10.04 -0.52 -14.17
N LEU A 132 -9.54 -1.25 -15.17
CA LEU A 132 -9.96 -1.21 -16.56
C LEU A 132 -10.93 -2.36 -16.88
N PHE A 133 -10.96 -3.40 -16.05
CA PHE A 133 -11.87 -4.53 -16.17
C PHE A 133 -12.57 -4.78 -14.83
N PRO A 134 -13.91 -4.71 -14.79
CA PRO A 134 -14.69 -5.16 -13.64
C PRO A 134 -14.30 -6.58 -13.23
N ASN A 135 -14.35 -6.89 -11.92
CA ASN A 135 -14.05 -8.24 -11.39
C ASN A 135 -14.89 -9.35 -12.04
N ASP A 136 -16.01 -9.00 -12.67
CA ASP A 136 -16.92 -9.89 -13.40
C ASP A 136 -16.41 -10.28 -14.80
N MET A 137 -15.45 -9.53 -15.36
CA MET A 137 -14.83 -9.80 -16.66
C MET A 137 -13.53 -10.61 -16.53
N LEU A 138 -13.01 -10.76 -15.31
CA LEU A 138 -11.85 -11.59 -15.04
C LEU A 138 -12.23 -13.07 -15.07
N SER A 139 -11.49 -13.89 -15.83
CA SER A 139 -11.63 -15.34 -15.75
C SER A 139 -11.37 -15.82 -14.31
N GLY A 140 -11.98 -16.94 -13.92
CA GLY A 140 -11.94 -17.44 -12.53
C GLY A 140 -10.51 -17.59 -11.96
N PHE A 141 -9.51 -17.81 -12.82
CA PHE A 141 -8.10 -17.86 -12.43
C PHE A 141 -7.58 -16.50 -11.92
N TYR A 142 -7.81 -15.41 -12.67
CA TYR A 142 -7.35 -14.08 -12.28
C TYR A 142 -8.06 -13.58 -11.02
N ARG A 143 -9.34 -13.94 -10.85
CA ARG A 143 -10.10 -13.60 -9.64
C ARG A 143 -9.54 -14.29 -8.40
N GLY A 144 -9.09 -15.54 -8.53
CA GLY A 144 -8.42 -16.27 -7.46
C GLY A 144 -7.10 -15.61 -7.04
N VAL A 145 -6.30 -15.17 -8.01
CA VAL A 145 -5.03 -14.47 -7.74
C VAL A 145 -5.28 -13.11 -7.10
N ALA A 146 -6.24 -12.31 -7.60
CA ALA A 146 -6.54 -10.97 -7.10
C ALA A 146 -6.86 -10.93 -5.59
N ILE A 147 -7.47 -11.98 -5.02
CA ILE A 147 -7.78 -12.10 -3.59
C ILE A 147 -6.51 -12.15 -2.72
N PHE A 148 -5.40 -12.63 -3.26
CA PHE A 148 -4.13 -12.71 -2.53
C PHE A 148 -3.28 -11.44 -2.64
N LEU A 149 -3.68 -10.47 -3.47
CA LEU A 149 -2.89 -9.27 -3.72
C LEU A 149 -3.45 -8.09 -2.92
N PRO A 150 -2.64 -7.45 -2.05
CA PRO A 150 -3.09 -6.29 -1.27
C PRO A 150 -3.47 -5.11 -2.17
N GLY A 151 -2.87 -5.01 -3.37
CA GLY A 151 -3.21 -4.01 -4.37
C GLY A 151 -4.71 -3.94 -4.69
N THR A 152 -5.38 -5.09 -4.76
CA THR A 152 -6.82 -5.21 -5.02
C THR A 152 -7.67 -4.46 -4.02
N TYR A 153 -7.36 -4.65 -2.75
CA TYR A 153 -8.11 -4.04 -1.66
C TYR A 153 -7.79 -2.55 -1.54
N THR A 154 -6.54 -2.13 -1.79
CA THR A 154 -6.17 -0.71 -1.76
C THR A 154 -6.88 0.09 -2.84
N ILE A 155 -6.95 -0.42 -4.08
CA ILE A 155 -7.63 0.25 -5.19
C ILE A 155 -9.13 0.37 -4.89
N SER A 156 -9.77 -0.72 -4.45
CA SER A 156 -11.19 -0.69 -4.07
C SER A 156 -11.45 0.22 -2.86
N GLY A 157 -10.54 0.27 -1.89
CA GLY A 157 -10.64 1.18 -0.75
C GLY A 157 -10.57 2.64 -1.17
N PHE A 158 -9.58 3.00 -2.01
CA PHE A 158 -9.44 4.37 -2.50
C PHE A 158 -10.64 4.75 -3.36
N GLU A 159 -11.14 3.85 -4.21
CA GLU A 159 -12.37 4.07 -4.97
C GLU A 159 -13.56 4.41 -4.05
N GLN A 160 -13.73 3.69 -2.95
CA GLN A 160 -14.83 3.95 -2.00
C GLN A 160 -14.69 5.27 -1.24
N VAL A 161 -13.45 5.65 -0.89
CA VAL A 161 -13.19 6.91 -0.17
C VAL A 161 -13.27 8.14 -1.10
N VAL A 162 -12.91 7.96 -2.37
CA VAL A 162 -12.86 9.00 -3.40
C VAL A 162 -14.24 9.18 -4.07
N ASN A 163 -14.98 8.10 -4.31
CA ASN A 163 -16.34 8.14 -4.89
C ASN A 163 -17.45 8.14 -3.82
N GLY A 164 -17.13 7.96 -2.54
CA GLY A 164 -18.08 8.07 -1.42
C GLY A 164 -18.99 6.87 -1.16
N ASN A 165 -18.76 5.73 -1.83
CA ASN A 165 -19.54 4.50 -1.62
C ASN A 165 -19.00 3.64 -0.46
N GLY A 166 -18.91 4.22 0.75
CA GLY A 166 -18.23 3.64 1.92
C GLY A 166 -18.86 2.39 2.55
N SER A 167 -19.77 1.69 1.86
CA SER A 167 -20.51 0.54 2.39
C SER A 167 -19.62 -0.67 2.72
N GLN A 168 -18.47 -0.81 2.06
CA GLN A 168 -17.55 -1.95 2.24
C GLN A 168 -16.16 -1.54 2.76
N LEU A 169 -15.97 -0.26 3.11
CA LEU A 169 -14.67 0.27 3.50
C LEU A 169 -14.12 -0.43 4.74
N TRP A 170 -14.99 -0.78 5.69
CA TRP A 170 -14.60 -1.48 6.91
C TRP A 170 -14.04 -2.89 6.63
N LEU A 171 -14.62 -3.61 5.66
CA LEU A 171 -14.10 -4.91 5.23
C LEU A 171 -12.73 -4.77 4.59
N VAL A 172 -12.54 -3.76 3.74
CA VAL A 172 -11.23 -3.45 3.14
C VAL A 172 -10.19 -3.20 4.22
N LEU A 173 -10.51 -2.37 5.22
CA LEU A 173 -9.61 -2.08 6.33
C LEU A 173 -9.24 -3.34 7.14
N ILE A 174 -10.20 -4.21 7.45
CA ILE A 174 -9.93 -5.48 8.14
C ILE A 174 -8.98 -6.35 7.34
N VAL A 175 -9.22 -6.49 6.03
CA VAL A 175 -8.36 -7.31 5.17
C VAL A 175 -6.94 -6.73 5.11
N LEU A 176 -6.78 -5.41 4.97
CA LEU A 176 -5.46 -4.76 5.02
C LEU A 176 -4.74 -5.00 6.36
N VAL A 177 -5.47 -4.96 7.48
CA VAL A 177 -4.90 -5.27 8.81
C VAL A 177 -4.40 -6.72 8.87
N ILE A 178 -5.15 -7.68 8.30
CA ILE A 178 -4.73 -9.08 8.23
C ILE A 178 -3.45 -9.21 7.40
N PHE A 179 -3.38 -8.58 6.23
CA PHE A 179 -2.16 -8.58 5.41
C PHE A 179 -0.96 -7.98 6.15
N CYS A 180 -1.16 -6.83 6.82
CA CYS A 180 -0.15 -6.22 7.68
C CYS A 180 0.34 -7.20 8.75
N ALA A 181 -0.56 -7.87 9.46
CA ALA A 181 -0.22 -8.82 10.51
C ALA A 181 0.56 -10.03 9.94
N VAL A 182 0.17 -10.55 8.79
CA VAL A 182 0.85 -11.67 8.13
C VAL A 182 2.25 -11.28 7.67
N PHE A 183 2.41 -10.15 6.98
CA PHE A 183 3.73 -9.70 6.53
C PHE A 183 4.64 -9.32 7.70
N PHE A 184 4.09 -8.70 8.74
CA PHE A 184 4.82 -8.41 9.97
C PHE A 184 5.28 -9.70 10.66
N ALA A 185 4.42 -10.72 10.76
CA ALA A 185 4.77 -12.02 11.31
C ALA A 185 5.83 -12.74 10.46
N GLY A 186 5.76 -12.67 9.13
CA GLY A 186 6.79 -13.23 8.24
C GLY A 186 8.14 -12.52 8.40
N LEU A 187 8.12 -11.19 8.54
CA LEU A 187 9.33 -10.37 8.64
C LEU A 187 9.98 -10.47 10.03
N PHE A 188 9.22 -10.50 11.13
CA PHE A 188 9.76 -10.45 12.49
C PHE A 188 9.52 -11.70 13.34
N GLY A 189 8.71 -12.65 12.88
CA GLY A 189 8.34 -13.85 13.66
C GLY A 189 9.54 -14.72 14.05
N GLY A 190 10.55 -14.83 13.19
CA GLY A 190 11.79 -15.55 13.49
C GLY A 190 12.62 -14.91 14.61
N GLU A 191 12.68 -13.58 14.65
CA GLU A 191 13.48 -12.82 15.64
C GLU A 191 12.74 -12.69 16.99
N LEU A 192 11.40 -12.59 16.96
CA LEU A 192 10.56 -12.62 18.16
C LEU A 192 10.60 -13.99 18.85
N LYS A 193 10.58 -15.09 18.07
CA LYS A 193 10.74 -16.44 18.62
C LYS A 193 12.09 -16.61 19.31
N GLN A 194 13.18 -16.10 18.71
CA GLN A 194 14.51 -16.15 19.34
C GLN A 194 14.58 -15.34 20.63
N LYS A 195 14.01 -14.13 20.69
CA LYS A 195 13.98 -13.32 21.92
C LYS A 195 13.14 -13.95 23.05
N LEU A 196 12.04 -14.62 22.71
CA LEU A 196 11.22 -15.32 23.70
C LEU A 196 11.88 -16.62 24.18
N THR A 197 12.57 -17.35 23.30
CA THR A 197 13.33 -18.56 23.68
C THR A 197 14.63 -18.24 24.43
N GLN A 198 15.20 -17.04 24.27
CA GLN A 198 16.39 -16.59 25.02
C GLN A 198 16.08 -16.01 26.42
N THR A 199 14.81 -15.93 26.83
CA THR A 199 14.41 -15.36 28.15
C THR A 199 13.73 -16.37 29.10
N PRO A 200 14.24 -17.61 29.26
CA PRO A 200 14.00 -18.29 30.54
C PRO A 200 15.19 -19.06 31.14
N ASN A 201 16.46 -18.78 30.77
CA ASN A 201 17.57 -19.56 31.38
C ASN A 201 18.90 -18.82 31.64
N SER A 202 18.87 -17.51 31.88
CA SER A 202 20.05 -16.78 32.39
C SER A 202 19.80 -16.12 33.75
N GLN A 203 18.79 -16.57 34.49
CA GLN A 203 18.55 -16.21 35.88
C GLN A 203 17.88 -17.36 36.63
N ALA A 204 18.60 -18.47 36.80
CA ALA A 204 18.43 -19.44 37.90
C ALA A 204 19.60 -20.43 37.90
#